data_AF-A0A940JIF3-F1
#
_entry.id   AF-A0A940JIF3-F1
#
_cell.length_a   1.000
_cell.length_b   1.000
_cell.length_c   1.000
_cell.angle_alpha   90.00
_cell.angle_beta   90.00
_cell.angle_gamma   90.00
#
_symmetry.space_group_name_H-M   'P 1'
#
loop_
_entity.id
_entity.type
_entity.pdbx_description
1 polymer ?
#
loop_
_entity_poly.entity_id
_entity_poly.type
_entity_poly.pdbx_seq_one_letter_code
_entity_poly.pdbx_strand_id
1 'polypeptide(L)'
;MSDLLLRALRQEKVERPPVWMMRQAGRYLPDYIKLREKYDFFTRVQTPELACEITLQPVDQVGVDAAIIFSDILVIPQAMGLEVTLEEGRGPLLPKVIATEKDIDNLNTADAAEHLKYVLDALTLTKKELNGRVPL
;
A
#
# COMPACT_ATOMS: atom_id res chain seq x y z
N MET A 1 -1.37 -3.26 23.02
CA MET A 1 -0.48 -2.83 21.93
C MET A 1 0.47 -3.98 21.65
N SER A 2 0.39 -4.61 20.48
CA SER A 2 1.32 -5.68 20.10
C SER A 2 2.48 -5.04 19.34
N ASP A 3 3.66 -4.97 19.96
CA ASP A 3 4.92 -4.53 19.33
C ASP A 3 5.83 -5.73 18.99
N LEU A 4 5.25 -6.93 18.96
CA LEU A 4 5.93 -8.21 18.82
C LEU A 4 6.84 -8.25 17.59
N LEU A 5 6.36 -7.75 16.44
CA LEU A 5 7.16 -7.65 15.22
C LEU A 5 8.37 -6.73 15.41
N LEU A 6 8.17 -5.55 15.99
CA LEU A 6 9.25 -4.56 16.16
C LEU A 6 10.34 -5.07 17.10
N ARG A 7 9.95 -5.74 18.20
CA ARG A 7 10.87 -6.40 19.13
C ARG A 7 11.66 -7.51 18.45
N ALA A 8 10.98 -8.37 17.69
CA ALA A 8 11.65 -9.44 16.94
C ALA A 8 12.64 -8.88 15.89
N LEU A 9 12.27 -7.82 15.17
CA LEU A 9 13.16 -7.14 14.20
C LEU A 9 14.39 -6.51 14.87
N ARG A 10 14.26 -6.09 16.14
CA ARG A 10 15.38 -5.61 16.97
C ARG A 10 16.17 -6.72 17.65
N GLN A 11 15.89 -7.99 17.34
CA GLN A 11 16.52 -9.17 17.93
C GLN A 11 16.28 -9.30 19.44
N GLU A 12 15.19 -8.72 19.95
CA GLU A 12 14.78 -8.89 21.34
C GLU A 12 14.09 -10.24 21.55
N LYS A 13 14.11 -10.75 22.78
CA LYS A 13 13.36 -11.96 23.14
C LYS A 13 11.85 -11.67 23.08
N VAL A 14 11.13 -12.53 22.37
CA VAL A 14 9.67 -12.45 22.19
C VAL A 14 8.99 -13.74 22.65
N GLU A 15 7.71 -13.65 22.99
CA GLU A 15 6.93 -14.74 23.58
C GLU A 15 6.56 -15.82 22.54
N ARG A 16 6.45 -15.41 21.27
CA ARG A 16 6.29 -16.27 20.09
C ARG A 16 6.81 -15.55 18.84
N PRO A 17 7.10 -16.26 17.74
CA PRO A 17 7.40 -15.62 16.47
C PRO A 17 6.21 -14.76 15.98
N PRO A 18 6.44 -13.49 15.57
CA PRO A 18 5.42 -12.66 14.93
C PRO A 18 5.20 -13.08 13.47
N VAL A 19 3.98 -12.95 12.98
CA VAL A 19 3.59 -13.34 11.61
C VAL A 19 2.77 -12.24 10.95
N TRP A 20 3.16 -11.90 9.71
CA TRP A 20 2.39 -11.13 8.74
C TRP A 20 2.67 -11.72 7.35
N MET A 21 1.87 -11.36 6.35
CA MET A 21 2.02 -11.95 5.01
C MET A 21 2.09 -10.88 3.94
N MET A 22 2.99 -11.07 2.98
CA MET A 22 2.97 -10.28 1.75
C MET A 22 1.63 -10.46 1.04
N ARG A 23 1.02 -9.36 0.60
CA ARG A 23 -0.33 -9.35 0.00
C ARG A 23 -1.43 -9.91 0.92
N GLN A 24 -1.28 -9.75 2.25
CA GLN A 24 -2.33 -10.09 3.22
C GLN A 24 -3.66 -9.37 2.94
N ALA A 25 -3.63 -8.14 2.42
CA ALA A 25 -4.80 -7.50 1.87
C ALA A 25 -4.92 -7.87 0.38
N GLY A 26 -5.83 -8.78 0.04
CA GLY A 26 -5.91 -9.29 -1.32
C GLY A 26 -7.11 -10.18 -1.62
N ARG A 27 -7.09 -10.74 -2.84
CA ARG A 27 -8.22 -11.47 -3.46
C ARG A 27 -8.72 -12.71 -2.73
N TYR A 28 -8.02 -13.18 -1.70
CA TYR A 28 -8.51 -14.30 -0.89
C TYR A 28 -9.53 -13.86 0.16
N LEU A 29 -9.63 -12.55 0.44
CA LEU A 29 -10.59 -11.97 1.37
C LEU A 29 -11.88 -11.57 0.61
N PRO A 30 -13.06 -12.08 1.01
CA PRO A 30 -14.33 -11.71 0.37
C PRO A 30 -14.63 -10.21 0.42
N ASP A 31 -14.28 -9.52 1.52
CA ASP A 31 -14.53 -8.09 1.65
C ASP A 31 -13.60 -7.24 0.75
N TYR A 32 -12.38 -7.71 0.51
CA TYR A 32 -11.51 -7.11 -0.51
C TYR A 32 -12.13 -7.23 -1.91
N ILE A 33 -12.72 -8.39 -2.23
CA ILE A 33 -13.38 -8.60 -3.53
C ILE A 33 -14.54 -7.62 -3.71
N LYS A 34 -15.37 -7.39 -2.69
CA LYS A 34 -16.47 -6.42 -2.75
C LYS A 34 -16.01 -5.00 -3.09
N LEU A 35 -14.86 -4.57 -2.56
CA LEU A 35 -14.29 -3.25 -2.88
C LEU A 35 -13.68 -3.23 -4.28
N ARG A 36 -13.01 -4.31 -4.69
CA ARG A 36 -12.45 -4.45 -6.04
C ARG A 36 -13.54 -4.39 -7.12
N GLU A 37 -14.72 -4.96 -6.87
CA GLU A 37 -15.84 -4.92 -7.82
C GLU A 37 -16.45 -3.53 -7.97
N LYS A 38 -16.28 -2.66 -6.98
CA LYS A 38 -16.85 -1.30 -6.96
C LYS A 38 -15.89 -0.23 -7.48
N TYR A 39 -14.59 -0.42 -7.28
CA TYR A 39 -13.59 0.62 -7.53
C TYR A 39 -12.39 0.03 -8.29
N ASP A 40 -11.89 0.76 -9.28
CA ASP A 40 -10.66 0.40 -9.97
C ASP A 40 -9.46 0.42 -9.01
N PHE A 41 -8.32 -0.12 -9.46
CA PHE A 41 -7.15 -0.28 -8.61
C PHE A 41 -6.57 1.04 -8.13
N PHE A 42 -6.41 2.03 -9.00
CA PHE A 42 -5.81 3.29 -8.62
C PHE A 42 -6.76 4.11 -7.75
N THR A 43 -8.07 4.07 -7.98
CA THR A 43 -9.04 4.67 -7.05
C THR A 43 -8.90 4.10 -5.64
N ARG A 44 -8.71 2.78 -5.48
CA ARG A 44 -8.52 2.17 -4.15
C ARG A 44 -7.19 2.53 -3.50
N VAL A 45 -6.12 2.71 -4.29
CA VAL A 45 -4.79 3.10 -3.81
C VAL A 45 -4.74 4.61 -3.47
N GLN A 46 -5.43 5.44 -4.24
CA GLN A 46 -5.40 6.90 -4.16
C GLN A 46 -6.46 7.51 -3.24
N THR A 47 -7.43 6.70 -2.76
CA THR A 47 -8.43 7.12 -1.78
C THR A 47 -8.01 6.65 -0.38
N PRO A 48 -7.59 7.55 0.53
CA PRO A 48 -7.09 7.17 1.86
C PRO A 48 -8.01 6.26 2.65
N GLU A 49 -9.32 6.51 2.60
CA GLU A 49 -10.34 5.74 3.32
C GLU A 49 -10.43 4.29 2.79
N LEU A 50 -10.37 4.11 1.47
CA LEU A 50 -10.40 2.77 0.86
C LEU A 50 -9.10 2.01 1.15
N ALA A 51 -7.94 2.68 1.03
CA ALA A 51 -6.65 2.08 1.36
C ALA A 51 -6.59 1.66 2.84
N CYS A 52 -7.11 2.50 3.73
CA CYS A 52 -7.24 2.20 5.16
C CYS A 52 -8.15 0.99 5.38
N GLU A 53 -9.37 1.01 4.86
CA GLU A 53 -10.33 -0.10 5.00
C GLU A 53 -9.71 -1.43 4.54
N ILE A 54 -9.09 -1.44 3.37
CA ILE A 54 -8.42 -2.63 2.81
C ILE A 54 -7.26 -3.09 3.70
N THR A 55 -6.47 -2.16 4.24
CA THR A 55 -5.31 -2.48 5.10
C THR A 55 -5.73 -3.12 6.42
N LEU A 56 -6.88 -2.75 6.97
CA LEU A 56 -7.38 -3.26 8.24
C LEU A 56 -7.95 -4.68 8.14
N GLN A 57 -8.51 -5.06 6.99
CA GLN A 57 -9.18 -6.37 6.82
C GLN A 57 -8.37 -7.58 7.30
N PRO A 58 -7.07 -7.74 6.98
CA PRO A 58 -6.30 -8.91 7.43
C PRO A 58 -6.00 -8.88 8.92
N VAL A 59 -5.87 -7.69 9.51
CA VAL A 59 -5.72 -7.52 10.97
C VAL A 59 -6.99 -7.99 11.65
N ASP A 60 -8.15 -7.60 11.14
CA ASP A 60 -9.46 -7.90 11.73
C ASP A 60 -9.90 -9.35 11.50
N GLN A 61 -9.58 -9.93 10.34
CA GLN A 61 -10.08 -11.25 9.93
C GLN A 61 -9.10 -12.40 10.19
N VAL A 62 -7.79 -12.13 10.19
CA VAL A 62 -6.74 -13.17 10.30
C VAL A 62 -5.93 -13.04 11.59
N GLY A 63 -5.86 -11.84 12.18
CA GLY A 63 -5.12 -11.63 13.44
C GLY A 63 -3.59 -11.62 13.27
N VAL A 64 -3.11 -11.02 12.18
CA VAL A 64 -1.68 -10.82 11.90
C VAL A 64 -1.02 -9.87 12.91
N ASP A 65 0.30 -9.97 13.09
CA ASP A 65 1.10 -9.17 14.02
C ASP A 65 1.58 -7.83 13.45
N ALA A 66 1.25 -7.53 12.20
CA ALA A 66 1.51 -6.26 11.55
C ALA A 66 0.51 -5.99 10.43
N ALA A 67 0.19 -4.72 10.25
CA ALA A 67 -0.43 -4.22 9.04
C ALA A 67 0.67 -3.85 8.03
N ILE A 68 0.32 -3.87 6.75
CA ILE A 68 1.14 -3.28 5.68
C ILE A 68 0.20 -2.45 4.82
N ILE A 69 0.57 -1.19 4.58
CA ILE A 69 -0.28 -0.24 3.87
C ILE A 69 -0.66 -0.77 2.48
N PHE A 70 -1.95 -0.70 2.14
CA PHE A 70 -2.42 -0.97 0.80
C PHE A 70 -2.03 0.20 -0.12
N SER A 71 -1.03 -0.03 -0.96
CA SER A 71 -0.54 0.89 -1.98
C SER A 71 0.09 0.10 -3.13
N ASP A 72 0.71 0.79 -4.08
CA ASP A 72 1.48 0.18 -5.16
C ASP A 72 2.85 0.86 -5.28
N ILE A 73 3.87 0.12 -5.73
CA ILE A 73 5.22 0.68 -5.91
C ILE A 73 5.29 1.66 -7.09
N LEU A 74 4.37 1.55 -8.06
CA LEU A 74 4.33 2.38 -9.26
C LEU A 74 3.71 3.76 -9.04
N VAL A 75 3.21 4.04 -7.83
CA VAL A 75 2.75 5.39 -7.46
C VAL A 75 3.87 6.42 -7.55
N ILE A 76 5.14 6.02 -7.36
CA ILE A 76 6.29 6.92 -7.48
C ILE A 76 6.51 7.33 -8.94
N PRO A 77 6.68 6.41 -9.91
CA PRO A 77 6.69 6.76 -11.33
C PRO A 77 5.48 7.60 -11.76
N GLN A 78 4.28 7.28 -11.27
CA GLN A 78 3.07 8.05 -11.58
C GLN A 78 3.17 9.49 -11.06
N ALA A 79 3.62 9.67 -9.82
CA ALA A 79 3.86 10.99 -9.23
C ALA A 79 4.97 11.78 -9.95
N MET A 80 5.91 11.07 -10.57
CA MET A 80 6.95 11.63 -11.43
C MET A 80 6.49 11.94 -12.86
N GLY A 81 5.21 11.73 -13.18
CA GLY A 81 4.61 12.08 -14.46
C GLY A 81 4.62 10.96 -15.51
N LEU A 82 4.99 9.72 -15.15
CA LEU A 82 4.78 8.58 -16.04
C LEU A 82 3.31 8.15 -16.02
N GLU A 83 2.79 7.84 -17.19
CA GLU A 83 1.51 7.16 -17.30
C GLU A 83 1.68 5.69 -16.88
N VAL A 84 0.85 5.27 -15.92
CA VAL A 84 0.77 3.87 -15.47
C VAL A 84 -0.68 3.44 -15.59
N THR A 85 -0.93 2.39 -16.37
CA THR A 85 -2.25 1.78 -16.50
C THR A 85 -2.22 0.37 -15.92
N LEU A 86 -3.33 -0.08 -15.34
CA LEU A 86 -3.50 -1.49 -14.97
C LEU A 86 -4.53 -2.14 -15.87
N GLU A 87 -4.07 -3.05 -16.73
CA GLU A 87 -4.95 -3.89 -17.53
C GLU A 87 -5.22 -5.21 -16.79
N GLU A 88 -6.51 -5.58 -16.70
CA GLU A 88 -6.90 -6.81 -16.04
C GLU A 88 -6.28 -8.03 -16.75
N GLY A 89 -5.64 -8.90 -15.97
CA GLY A 89 -4.96 -10.09 -16.48
C GLY A 89 -3.58 -9.86 -17.12
N ARG A 90 -3.18 -8.60 -17.37
CA ARG A 90 -1.87 -8.26 -17.96
C ARG A 90 -0.90 -7.61 -16.98
N GLY A 91 -1.42 -7.00 -15.92
CA GLY A 91 -0.61 -6.28 -14.93
C GLY A 91 -0.41 -4.81 -15.31
N PRO A 92 0.53 -4.11 -14.65
CA PRO A 92 0.78 -2.72 -14.93
C PRO A 92 1.50 -2.54 -16.28
N LEU A 93 1.08 -1.54 -17.03
CA LEU A 93 1.68 -1.14 -18.29
C LEU A 93 2.15 0.31 -18.18
N LEU A 94 3.29 0.58 -18.79
CA LEU A 94 3.84 1.91 -18.97
C LEU A 94 3.85 2.19 -20.47
N PRO A 95 2.83 2.91 -21.02
CA PRO A 95 2.73 3.16 -22.46
C PRO A 95 3.97 3.85 -23.03
N LYS A 96 4.65 4.65 -22.21
CA LYS A 96 5.95 5.25 -22.51
C LYS A 96 6.98 4.82 -21.47
N VAL A 97 8.04 4.17 -21.92
CA VAL A 97 9.20 3.80 -21.09
C VAL A 97 10.32 4.83 -21.22
N ILE A 98 11.17 4.94 -20.20
CA ILE A 98 12.37 5.78 -20.23
C ILE A 98 13.41 5.08 -21.11
N ALA A 99 13.77 5.70 -22.23
CA ALA A 99 14.75 5.15 -23.16
C ALA A 99 15.90 6.12 -23.46
N THR A 100 15.72 7.41 -23.18
CA THR A 100 16.69 8.47 -23.48
C THR A 100 16.94 9.37 -22.28
N GLU A 101 18.06 10.09 -22.27
CA GLU A 101 18.36 11.11 -21.26
C GLU A 101 17.27 12.19 -21.22
N LYS A 102 16.75 12.59 -22.37
CA LYS A 102 15.61 13.51 -22.47
C LYS A 102 14.36 12.98 -21.75
N ASP A 103 14.12 11.67 -21.71
CA ASP A 103 12.98 11.12 -20.97
C ASP A 103 13.18 11.27 -19.46
N ILE A 104 14.43 11.18 -18.97
CA ILE A 104 14.80 11.42 -17.57
C ILE A 104 14.59 12.91 -17.24
N ASP A 105 15.05 13.81 -18.11
CA ASP A 105 14.90 15.26 -17.91
C ASP A 105 13.43 15.72 -17.84
N ASN A 106 12.52 14.96 -18.45
CA ASN A 106 11.08 15.25 -18.43
C ASN A 106 10.36 14.73 -17.18
N LEU A 107 11.04 14.02 -16.27
CA LEU A 107 10.42 13.52 -15.04
C LEU A 107 10.15 14.68 -14.06
N ASN A 108 8.95 14.72 -13.49
CA ASN A 108 8.66 15.64 -12.41
C ASN A 108 9.24 15.11 -11.10
N THR A 109 10.39 15.65 -10.67
CA THR A 109 10.99 15.29 -9.37
C THR A 109 10.72 16.32 -8.27
N ALA A 110 10.39 17.56 -8.64
CA ALA A 110 10.22 18.66 -7.69
C ALA A 110 8.94 18.48 -6.86
N ASP A 111 7.84 18.04 -7.49
CA ASP A 111 6.51 18.04 -6.88
C ASP A 111 6.00 16.61 -6.60
N ALA A 112 6.81 15.59 -6.89
CA ALA A 112 6.42 14.18 -6.76
C ALA A 112 5.94 13.83 -5.34
N ALA A 113 6.55 14.43 -4.31
CA ALA A 113 6.13 14.21 -2.93
C ALA A 113 4.72 14.77 -2.65
N GLU A 114 4.36 15.91 -3.26
CA GLU A 114 3.03 16.51 -3.11
C GLU A 114 1.96 15.65 -3.79
N HIS A 115 2.27 15.09 -4.97
CA HIS A 115 1.39 14.13 -5.64
C HIS A 115 1.19 12.83 -4.85
N LEU A 116 2.09 12.49 -3.93
CA LEU A 116 1.97 11.32 -3.04
C LEU A 116 1.27 11.63 -1.70
N LYS A 117 0.69 12.82 -1.53
CA LYS A 117 0.00 13.20 -0.29
C LYS A 117 -1.06 12.18 0.14
N TYR A 118 -1.80 11.59 -0.81
CA TYR A 118 -2.81 10.57 -0.50
C TYR A 118 -2.22 9.34 0.19
N VAL A 119 -0.96 8.97 -0.08
CA VAL A 119 -0.26 7.86 0.59
C VAL A 119 -0.01 8.22 2.06
N LEU A 120 0.45 9.46 2.31
CA LEU A 120 0.69 9.95 3.67
C LEU A 120 -0.62 10.09 4.47
N ASP A 121 -1.69 10.51 3.82
CA ASP A 121 -3.02 10.59 4.41
C ASP A 121 -3.53 9.17 4.75
N ALA A 122 -3.36 8.19 3.85
CA ALA A 122 -3.71 6.79 4.09
C ALA A 122 -2.91 6.18 5.25
N LEU A 123 -1.61 6.44 5.32
CA LEU A 123 -0.76 6.01 6.45
C LEU A 123 -1.23 6.62 7.77
N THR A 124 -1.51 7.93 7.78
CA THR A 124 -1.98 8.64 8.98
C THR A 124 -3.31 8.10 9.47
N LEU A 125 -4.28 7.94 8.55
CA LEU A 125 -5.59 7.39 8.85
C LEU A 125 -5.48 5.94 9.34
N THR A 126 -4.76 5.08 8.62
CA THR A 126 -4.58 3.67 8.99
C THR A 126 -3.93 3.53 10.36
N LYS A 127 -2.89 4.32 10.65
CA LYS A 127 -2.23 4.32 11.96
C LYS A 127 -3.19 4.73 13.09
N LYS A 128 -4.07 5.71 12.83
CA LYS A 128 -5.13 6.11 13.76
C LYS A 128 -6.14 4.98 13.99
N GLU A 129 -6.67 4.38 12.93
CA GLU A 129 -7.68 3.31 13.01
C GLU A 129 -7.13 1.98 13.56
N LEU A 130 -5.84 1.69 13.35
CA LEU A 130 -5.16 0.60 14.03
C LEU A 130 -5.12 0.81 15.54
N ASN A 131 -5.12 2.05 16.02
CA ASN A 131 -5.16 2.41 17.44
C ASN A 131 -4.12 1.62 18.28
N GLY A 132 -2.92 1.47 17.73
CA GLY A 132 -1.82 0.73 18.36
C GLY A 132 -2.07 -0.78 18.54
N ARG A 133 -3.03 -1.39 17.84
CA ARG A 133 -3.26 -2.85 17.89
C ARG A 133 -2.03 -3.63 17.43
N VAL A 134 -1.49 -3.25 16.27
CA VAL A 134 -0.26 -3.79 15.65
C VAL A 134 0.52 -2.65 14.99
N PRO A 135 1.84 -2.81 14.76
CA PRO A 135 2.60 -1.89 13.91
C PRO A 135 2.04 -1.85 12.48
N LEU A 136 2.17 -0.68 11.86
CA LEU A 136 1.99 -0.43 10.43
C LEU A 136 3.37 -0.22 9.78
#